data_AF-A0AB39CFE1-F1
#
_entry.id   AF-A0AB39CFE1-F1
#
_cell.length_a   1.000
_cell.length_b   1.000
_cell.length_c   1.000
_cell.angle_alpha   90.00
_cell.angle_beta   90.00
_cell.angle_gamma   90.00
#
_symmetry.space_group_name_H-M   'P 1'
#
loop_
_entity.id
_entity.type
_entity.pdbx_description
1 polymer ?
#
loop_
_entity_poly.entity_id
_entity_poly.type
_entity_poly.pdbx_seq_one_letter_code
_entity_poly.pdbx_strand_id
1 'polypeptide(L)'
;MENQEQTLKKTRVDLSSLPTRQYLDQTVVPILMNALSYLAKERPPEPISALAAFLVKNKSMYESNSESSSPPAGGNSDEKS
;
A
#
# COMPACT_ATOMS: atom_id res chain seq x y z
N MET A 1 -10.09 14.64 -35.88
CA MET A 1 -10.45 13.45 -35.08
C MET A 1 -9.24 12.54 -35.03
N GLU A 2 -9.10 11.79 -33.94
CA GLU A 2 -8.19 10.65 -33.73
C GLU A 2 -6.77 11.01 -33.22
N ASN A 3 -6.56 10.90 -31.90
CA ASN A 3 -6.14 9.69 -31.16
C ASN A 3 -4.60 9.54 -31.12
N GLN A 4 -3.96 10.18 -30.14
CA GLN A 4 -2.69 9.68 -29.58
C GLN A 4 -2.81 9.60 -28.06
N GLU A 5 -3.62 8.63 -27.66
CA GLU A 5 -3.58 8.00 -26.34
C GLU A 5 -2.30 7.14 -26.25
N GLN A 6 -1.16 7.77 -26.02
CA GLN A 6 0.09 7.06 -25.75
C GLN A 6 0.34 6.96 -24.24
N THR A 7 -0.40 6.00 -23.67
CA THR A 7 0.07 5.06 -22.66
C THR A 7 0.83 5.65 -21.48
N LEU A 8 0.09 6.09 -20.47
CA LEU A 8 0.52 6.08 -19.08
C LEU A 8 0.82 4.63 -18.66
N LYS A 9 1.97 4.09 -19.04
CA LYS A 9 2.55 2.94 -18.34
C LYS A 9 3.13 3.49 -17.05
N LYS A 10 2.21 3.82 -16.11
CA LYS A 10 2.52 4.04 -14.70
C LYS A 10 3.44 2.90 -14.31
N THR A 11 4.67 3.22 -13.92
CA THR A 11 5.64 2.26 -13.42
C THR A 11 4.98 1.59 -12.21
N ARG A 12 4.35 0.43 -12.45
CA ARG A 12 3.86 -0.44 -11.39
C ARG A 12 5.08 -0.68 -10.50
N VAL A 13 5.03 -0.21 -9.26
CA VAL A 13 6.08 -0.52 -8.29
C VAL A 13 6.12 -2.05 -8.23
N ASP A 14 7.22 -2.62 -8.69
CA ASP A 14 7.40 -4.06 -8.67
C ASP A 14 7.70 -4.46 -7.22
N LEU A 15 6.64 -4.90 -6.52
CA LEU A 15 6.72 -5.35 -5.14
C LEU A 15 7.79 -6.43 -4.94
N SER A 16 8.09 -7.22 -5.97
CA SER A 16 9.09 -8.30 -5.90
C SER A 16 10.54 -7.79 -5.84
N SER A 17 10.78 -6.54 -6.27
CA SER A 17 12.10 -5.91 -6.27
C SER A 17 12.37 -5.08 -5.01
N LEU A 18 11.36 -4.86 -4.17
CA LEU A 18 11.47 -3.99 -3.01
C LEU A 18 12.33 -4.62 -1.91
N PRO A 19 13.14 -3.80 -1.20
CA PRO A 19 13.75 -4.22 0.05
C PRO A 19 12.68 -4.71 1.04
N THR A 20 12.99 -5.74 1.83
CA THR A 20 12.05 -6.42 2.73
C THR A 20 11.21 -5.45 3.56
N ARG A 21 11.83 -4.41 4.14
CA ARG A 21 11.13 -3.43 4.96
C ARG A 21 10.04 -2.70 4.19
N GLN A 22 10.37 -2.25 2.98
CA GLN A 22 9.46 -1.48 2.14
C GLN A 22 8.32 -2.34 1.58
N TYR A 23 8.62 -3.59 1.22
CA TYR A 23 7.59 -4.56 0.86
C TYR A 23 6.57 -4.73 1.99
N LEU A 24 7.03 -4.95 3.23
CA LEU A 24 6.13 -5.12 4.38
C LEU A 24 5.35 -3.84 4.68
N ASP A 25 6.02 -2.69 4.64
CA ASP A 25 5.40 -1.38 4.91
C ASP A 25 4.29 -1.05 3.90
N GLN A 26 4.43 -1.45 2.63
CA GLN A 26 3.41 -1.21 1.60
C GLN A 26 2.30 -2.27 1.53
N THR A 27 2.56 -3.50 1.98
CA THR A 27 1.60 -4.61 1.81
C THR A 27 0.78 -4.89 3.07
N VAL A 28 1.43 -5.11 4.21
CA VAL A 28 0.78 -5.74 5.37
C VAL A 28 0.89 -4.94 6.66
N VAL A 29 1.88 -4.07 6.80
CA VAL A 29 2.08 -3.30 8.04
C VAL A 29 0.87 -2.42 8.41
N PRO A 30 0.21 -1.69 7.49
CA PRO A 30 -0.92 -0.84 7.87
C PRO A 30 -2.08 -1.60 8.50
N ILE A 31 -2.46 -2.74 7.91
CA ILE A 31 -3.53 -3.58 8.44
C ILE A 31 -3.11 -4.27 9.74
N LEU A 32 -1.84 -4.69 9.86
CA LEU A 32 -1.30 -5.28 11.09
C LEU A 32 -1.27 -4.29 12.25
N MET A 33 -0.89 -3.03 12.02
CA MET A 33 -0.91 -1.98 13.06
C MET A 33 -2.32 -1.77 13.62
N ASN A 34 -3.33 -1.73 12.75
CA ASN A 34 -4.71 -1.56 13.17
C ASN A 34 -5.25 -2.80 13.90
N ALA A 35 -4.90 -4.00 13.43
CA ALA A 35 -5.29 -5.24 14.07
C ALA A 35 -4.64 -5.42 15.46
N LEU A 36 -3.36 -5.07 15.60
CA LEU A 36 -2.66 -5.08 16.90
C LEU A 36 -3.25 -4.06 17.87
N SER A 37 -3.63 -2.87 17.39
CA SER A 37 -4.33 -1.87 18.21
C SER A 37 -5.69 -2.40 18.72
N TYR A 38 -6.43 -3.10 17.86
CA TYR A 38 -7.67 -3.78 18.23
C TYR A 38 -7.44 -4.84 19.33
N LEU A 39 -6.43 -5.71 19.18
CA LEU A 39 -6.10 -6.73 20.19
C LEU A 39 -5.71 -6.12 21.53
N ALA A 40 -4.88 -5.06 21.51
CA ALA A 40 -4.43 -4.39 22.72
C ALA A 40 -5.60 -3.81 23.54
N LYS A 41 -6.64 -3.33 22.84
CA LYS A 41 -7.85 -2.75 23.43
C LYS A 41 -8.84 -3.80 23.91
N GLU A 42 -9.23 -4.73 23.04
CA GLU A 42 -10.33 -5.67 23.32
C GLU A 42 -9.86 -6.90 24.12
N ARG A 43 -8.57 -7.24 24.06
CA ARG A 43 -7.95 -8.41 24.72
C ARG A 43 -8.81 -9.68 24.63
N PRO A 44 -9.16 -10.13 23.41
CA PRO A 44 -10.00 -11.31 23.23
C PRO A 44 -9.31 -12.57 23.78
N PRO A 45 -10.08 -13.58 24.21
CA PRO A 45 -9.54 -14.81 24.79
C PRO A 45 -8.62 -15.59 23.84
N GLU A 46 -8.91 -15.51 22.53
CA GLU A 46 -8.14 -16.17 21.47
C GLU A 46 -7.50 -15.12 20.55
N PRO A 47 -6.38 -14.49 20.95
CA PRO A 47 -5.81 -13.34 20.25
C PRO A 47 -5.36 -13.64 18.82
N ILE A 48 -4.84 -14.84 18.57
CA ILE A 48 -4.37 -15.25 17.23
C ILE A 48 -5.56 -15.42 16.28
N SER A 49 -6.62 -16.09 16.72
CA SER A 49 -7.83 -16.28 15.92
C SER A 49 -8.51 -14.95 15.61
N ALA A 50 -8.60 -14.06 16.62
CA ALA A 50 -9.14 -12.72 16.45
C ALA A 50 -8.32 -11.88 15.46
N LEU A 51 -6.98 -11.98 15.50
CA LEU A 51 -6.09 -11.32 14.54
C LEU A 51 -6.36 -11.79 13.12
N ALA A 52 -6.37 -13.10 12.88
CA ALA A 52 -6.60 -13.67 11.56
C ALA A 52 -7.98 -13.26 11.01
N ALA A 53 -9.02 -13.32 11.85
CA ALA A 53 -10.36 -12.86 11.48
C ALA A 53 -10.39 -11.37 11.12
N PHE A 54 -9.67 -10.54 11.88
CA PHE A 54 -9.55 -9.11 11.59
C PHE A 54 -8.91 -8.87 10.22
N LEU A 55 -7.81 -9.56 9.92
CA LEU A 55 -7.12 -9.42 8.63
C LEU A 55 -8.02 -9.80 7.46
N VAL A 56 -8.69 -10.96 7.52
CA VAL A 56 -9.59 -11.43 6.45
C VAL A 56 -10.77 -10.48 6.25
N LYS A 57 -11.39 -10.01 7.33
CA LYS A 57 -12.55 -9.10 7.28
C LYS A 57 -12.22 -7.75 6.67
N ASN A 58 -11.01 -7.24 6.91
CA ASN A 58 -10.62 -5.89 6.50
C ASN A 58 -9.76 -5.85 5.23
N LYS A 59 -9.32 -7.01 4.71
CA LYS A 59 -8.38 -7.15 3.58
C LYS A 59 -8.69 -6.22 2.40
N SER A 60 -9.95 -6.17 1.95
CA SER A 60 -10.36 -5.38 0.77
C SER A 60 -10.08 -3.88 0.89
N MET A 61 -10.13 -3.33 2.11
CA MET A 61 -9.86 -1.92 2.37
C MET A 61 -8.38 -1.55 2.24
N TYR A 62 -7.47 -2.53 2.39
CA TYR A 62 -6.02 -2.28 2.39
C TYR A 62 -5.33 -2.69 1.09
N GLU A 63 -5.89 -3.65 0.34
CA GLU A 63 -5.33 -4.02 -0.98
C GLU A 63 -5.43 -2.88 -2.01
N SER A 64 -6.44 -2.02 -1.91
CA SER A 64 -6.68 -0.92 -2.86
C SER A 64 -5.72 0.27 -2.71
N ASN A 65 -4.98 0.36 -1.59
CA ASN A 65 -4.13 1.52 -1.28
C ASN A 65 -2.72 1.44 -1.90
N SER A 66 -2.33 0.29 -2.47
CA SER A 66 -1.02 0.15 -3.13
C SER A 66 -0.94 0.80 -4.51
N GLU A 67 -2.06 1.24 -5.09
CA GLU A 67 -2.12 1.79 -6.46
C GLU A 67 -2.12 3.33 -6.52
N SER A 68 -2.28 4.03 -5.38
CA SER A 68 -2.54 5.48 -5.35
C SER A 68 -1.37 6.34 -4.88
N SER A 69 -0.32 5.78 -4.29
CA SER A 69 0.85 6.55 -3.82
C SER A 69 1.91 6.75 -4.89
N SER A 70 1.57 7.46 -5.99
CA SER A 70 2.57 8.06 -6.88
C SER A 70 2.75 9.54 -6.50
N PRO A 71 3.96 10.00 -6.13
CA PRO A 71 4.21 11.42 -5.91
C PRO A 71 4.24 12.18 -7.25
N PRO A 72 3.81 13.46 -7.31
CA PRO A 72 4.08 14.29 -8.47
C PRO A 72 5.58 14.57 -8.51
N ALA A 73 6.30 13.96 -9.44
CA ALA A 73 7.68 14.32 -9.76
C ALA A 73 7.68 15.67 -10.48
N GLY A 74 7.57 16.77 -9.73
CA GLY A 74 7.92 18.11 -10.19
C GLY A 74 9.45 18.22 -10.22
N GLY A 75 10.06 17.91 -11.36
CA GLY A 75 11.48 18.14 -11.60
C GLY A 75 11.77 19.64 -11.64
N ASN A 76 12.72 20.08 -10.81
CA ASN A 76 13.32 21.40 -10.91
C ASN A 76 14.46 21.39 -11.96
N SER A 77 14.76 22.60 -12.44
CA SER A 77 16.04 23.15 -12.93
C SER A 77 16.48 22.95 -14.39
N ASP A 78 16.55 24.12 -15.06
CA ASP A 78 17.50 24.55 -16.11
C ASP A 78 17.32 24.09 -17.57
N GLU A 79 16.75 24.98 -18.40
CA GLU A 79 17.20 25.16 -19.79
C GLU A 79 17.49 26.65 -20.04
N LYS A 80 18.78 26.95 -19.96
CA LYS A 80 19.50 28.13 -20.42
C LYS A 80 19.13 28.46 -21.87
N SER A 81 18.70 29.71 -22.13
CA SER A 81 18.95 30.39 -23.41
C SER A 81 18.88 31.91 -23.26
#